data_AF-A0A1I6FNC7-F1
#
_entry.id   AF-A0A1I6FNC7-F1
#
_cell.length_a   1.000
_cell.length_b   1.000
_cell.length_c   1.000
_cell.angle_alpha   90.00
_cell.angle_beta   90.00
_cell.angle_gamma   90.00
#
_symmetry.space_group_name_H-M   'P 1'
#
loop_
_entity.id
_entity.type
_entity.pdbx_description
1 polymer ?
#
loop_
_entity_poly.entity_id
_entity_poly.type
_entity_poly.pdbx_seq_one_letter_code
_entity_poly.pdbx_strand_id
1 'polypeptide(L)'
;MTRFSMTVCLAATLFSAPAHAAVDDCMVGTWIADLRDIADMMSVQMQGTATPTNGEVSMEILPDGMFTLLADDMTLSIAIPDIPVMSVKVVGYSAGRIDAADNAFIAAVDDYTLVGSADVLGQTMEIPFDSATGMGGGGIGWFECTADTLRFEATAGGEVNPNQMPRLWHRR
;
A
#
# COMPACT_ATOMS: atom_id res chain seq x y z
N MET A 1 -33.40 -45.48 48.31
CA MET A 1 -33.42 -45.14 46.86
C MET A 1 -32.93 -43.71 46.71
N THR A 2 -31.64 -43.54 46.43
CA THR A 2 -30.94 -42.25 46.33
C THR A 2 -30.81 -41.89 44.86
N ARG A 3 -31.43 -40.79 44.41
CA ARG A 3 -31.33 -40.29 43.03
C ARG A 3 -30.18 -39.29 42.94
N PHE A 4 -29.15 -39.62 42.16
CA PHE A 4 -28.09 -38.69 41.77
C PHE A 4 -28.56 -37.89 40.54
N SER A 5 -28.72 -36.58 40.69
CA SER A 5 -28.88 -35.66 39.57
C SER A 5 -27.50 -35.26 39.06
N MET A 6 -27.16 -35.69 37.85
CA MET A 6 -25.92 -35.37 37.17
C MET A 6 -26.13 -34.07 36.38
N THR A 7 -25.65 -32.95 36.93
CA THR A 7 -25.64 -31.66 36.24
C THR A 7 -24.54 -31.68 35.18
N VAL A 8 -24.93 -31.75 33.91
CA VAL A 8 -24.01 -31.62 32.78
C VAL A 8 -23.69 -30.13 32.59
N CYS A 9 -22.50 -29.70 33.00
CA CYS A 9 -21.95 -28.41 32.62
C CYS A 9 -21.59 -28.43 31.13
N LEU A 10 -22.45 -27.84 30.29
CA LEU A 10 -22.16 -27.57 28.90
C LEU A 10 -21.16 -26.40 28.84
N ALA A 11 -19.86 -26.72 28.80
CA ALA A 11 -18.82 -25.72 28.56
C ALA A 11 -18.88 -25.30 27.09
N ALA A 12 -19.52 -24.15 26.83
CA ALA A 12 -19.46 -23.50 25.53
C ALA A 12 -18.04 -22.96 25.32
N THR A 13 -17.21 -23.73 24.61
CA THR A 13 -15.97 -23.23 24.03
C THR A 13 -16.33 -22.29 22.90
N LEU A 14 -16.45 -21.00 23.20
CA LEU A 14 -16.45 -19.94 22.21
C LEU A 14 -15.08 -19.98 21.53
N PHE A 15 -15.01 -20.62 20.37
CA PHE A 15 -13.87 -20.51 19.48
C PHE A 15 -13.84 -19.05 18.99
N SER A 16 -13.00 -18.23 19.61
CA SER A 16 -12.63 -16.93 19.08
C SER A 16 -11.92 -17.18 17.76
N ALA A 17 -12.66 -17.15 16.65
CA ALA A 17 -12.03 -17.02 15.35
C ALA A 17 -11.17 -15.75 15.37
N PRO A 18 -9.94 -15.77 14.84
CA PRO A 18 -9.17 -14.54 14.68
C PRO A 18 -10.05 -13.57 13.89
N ALA A 19 -10.17 -12.33 14.38
CA ALA A 19 -10.81 -11.27 13.62
C ALA A 19 -9.98 -11.10 12.34
N HIS A 20 -10.47 -11.65 11.23
CA HIS A 20 -9.94 -11.34 9.92
C HIS A 20 -10.15 -9.84 9.70
N ALA A 21 -9.15 -9.15 9.15
CA ALA A 21 -9.33 -7.77 8.72
C ALA A 21 -10.51 -7.76 7.76
N ALA A 22 -11.46 -6.85 7.96
CA ALA A 22 -12.60 -6.76 7.08
C ALA A 22 -12.14 -6.00 5.85
N VAL A 23 -12.13 -6.64 4.68
CA VAL A 23 -11.85 -5.96 3.42
C VAL A 23 -13.08 -6.07 2.55
N ASP A 24 -13.57 -4.94 2.05
CA ASP A 24 -14.67 -4.95 1.09
C ASP A 24 -14.32 -5.80 -0.14
N ASP A 25 -15.24 -6.68 -0.54
CA ASP A 25 -15.03 -7.67 -1.62
C ASP A 25 -14.56 -7.06 -2.94
N CYS A 26 -14.97 -5.82 -3.22
CA CYS A 26 -14.53 -5.05 -4.38
C CYS A 26 -13.01 -4.87 -4.43
N MET A 27 -12.33 -4.77 -3.28
CA MET A 27 -10.89 -4.51 -3.18
C MET A 27 -10.05 -5.77 -3.43
N VAL A 28 -10.63 -6.96 -3.26
CA VAL A 28 -9.92 -8.22 -3.43
C VAL A 28 -9.54 -8.40 -4.90
N GLY A 29 -8.27 -8.70 -5.17
CA GLY A 29 -7.73 -8.92 -6.51
C GLY A 29 -6.44 -8.14 -6.76
N THR A 30 -6.05 -8.05 -8.04
CA THR A 30 -4.82 -7.37 -8.46
C THR A 30 -5.13 -6.02 -9.10
N TRP A 31 -4.37 -5.03 -8.67
CA TRP A 31 -4.52 -3.63 -9.01
C TRP A 31 -3.20 -3.09 -9.58
N ILE A 32 -3.29 -2.17 -10.53
CA ILE A 32 -2.17 -1.44 -11.10
C ILE A 32 -2.32 0.03 -10.75
N ALA A 33 -1.29 0.63 -10.17
CA ALA A 33 -1.29 2.04 -9.82
C ALA A 33 -1.25 2.92 -11.07
N ASP A 34 -1.91 4.07 -11.01
CA ASP A 34 -1.64 5.15 -11.97
C ASP A 34 -0.24 5.72 -11.69
N LEU A 35 0.70 5.48 -12.60
CA LEU A 35 2.08 5.96 -12.47
C LEU A 35 2.18 7.49 -12.45
N ARG A 36 1.16 8.23 -12.93
CA ARG A 36 1.12 9.68 -12.79
C ARG A 36 0.89 10.11 -11.35
N ASP A 37 0.00 9.42 -10.63
CA ASP A 37 -0.20 9.68 -9.19
C ASP A 37 1.09 9.39 -8.41
N ILE A 38 1.82 8.32 -8.76
CA ILE A 38 3.14 8.04 -8.16
C ILE A 38 4.16 9.13 -8.51
N ALA A 39 4.18 9.59 -9.76
CA ALA A 39 5.06 10.68 -10.17
C ALA A 39 4.73 11.98 -9.44
N ASP A 40 3.46 12.29 -9.17
CA ASP A 40 3.07 13.45 -8.38
C ASP A 40 3.59 13.33 -6.94
N MET A 41 3.48 12.15 -6.32
CA MET A 41 4.08 11.89 -4.99
C MET A 41 5.60 12.13 -4.99
N MET A 42 6.31 11.58 -5.99
CA MET A 42 7.76 11.72 -6.11
C MET A 42 8.20 13.16 -6.42
N SER A 43 7.40 13.90 -7.19
CA SER A 43 7.63 15.32 -7.50
C SER A 43 7.67 16.16 -6.22
N VAL A 44 6.74 15.89 -5.29
CA VAL A 44 6.68 16.56 -3.98
C VAL A 44 7.90 16.18 -3.14
N GLN A 45 8.24 14.89 -3.07
CA GLN A 45 9.37 14.41 -2.24
C GLN A 45 10.73 14.93 -2.74
N MET A 46 10.93 14.98 -4.05
CA MET A 46 12.20 15.40 -4.66
C MET A 46 12.28 16.90 -4.96
N GLN A 47 11.22 17.67 -4.68
CA GLN A 47 11.12 19.10 -5.00
C GLN A 47 11.40 19.38 -6.48
N GLY A 48 10.87 18.53 -7.36
CA GLY A 48 11.10 18.57 -8.80
C GLY A 48 9.87 18.18 -9.60
N THR A 49 10.06 17.94 -10.89
CA THR A 49 9.05 17.34 -11.77
C THR A 49 9.43 15.90 -12.06
N ALA A 50 8.58 14.95 -11.68
CA ALA A 50 8.71 13.55 -12.04
C ALA A 50 7.79 13.21 -13.22
N THR A 51 8.29 12.41 -14.15
CA THR A 51 7.49 11.86 -15.26
C THR A 51 7.73 10.35 -15.34
N PRO A 52 6.69 9.51 -15.34
CA PRO A 52 6.88 8.07 -15.50
C PRO A 52 7.35 7.75 -16.91
N THR A 53 8.36 6.91 -17.04
CA THR A 53 8.96 6.54 -18.33
C THR A 53 8.82 5.05 -18.64
N ASN A 54 8.78 4.18 -17.63
CA ASN A 54 8.64 2.73 -17.82
C ASN A 54 8.16 2.02 -16.54
N GLY A 55 7.83 0.74 -16.69
CA GLY A 55 7.54 -0.19 -15.60
C GLY A 55 6.11 -0.13 -15.11
N GLU A 56 5.86 -0.79 -13.99
CA GLU A 56 4.53 -0.91 -13.40
C GLU A 56 4.63 -1.02 -11.88
N VAL A 57 3.61 -0.53 -11.16
CA VAL A 57 3.43 -0.82 -9.74
C VAL A 57 2.11 -1.55 -9.59
N SER A 58 2.17 -2.78 -9.07
CA SER A 58 0.99 -3.62 -8.88
C SER A 58 0.77 -3.91 -7.40
N MET A 59 -0.47 -4.14 -7.00
CA MET A 59 -0.85 -4.53 -5.66
C MET A 59 -1.88 -5.66 -5.71
N GLU A 60 -1.59 -6.76 -5.05
CA GLU A 60 -2.55 -7.84 -4.80
C GLU A 60 -3.13 -7.69 -3.39
N ILE A 61 -4.45 -7.75 -3.27
CA ILE A 61 -5.17 -7.78 -1.99
C ILE A 61 -5.94 -9.09 -1.90
N LEU A 62 -5.69 -9.86 -0.84
CA LEU A 62 -6.33 -11.13 -0.56
C LEU A 62 -7.59 -10.94 0.32
N PRO A 63 -8.53 -11.92 0.34
CA PRO A 63 -9.76 -11.84 1.13
C PRO A 63 -9.58 -11.67 2.64
N ASP A 64 -8.41 -12.01 3.18
CA ASP A 64 -8.09 -11.88 4.60
C ASP A 64 -7.40 -10.55 4.96
N GLY A 65 -7.31 -9.65 3.97
CA GLY A 65 -6.67 -8.34 4.05
C GLY A 65 -5.16 -8.38 3.96
N MET A 66 -4.53 -9.52 3.67
CA MET A 66 -3.12 -9.50 3.28
C MET A 66 -2.96 -8.78 1.94
N PHE A 67 -1.97 -7.89 1.84
CA PHE A 67 -1.62 -7.28 0.56
C PHE A 67 -0.14 -7.41 0.25
N THR A 68 0.19 -7.38 -1.03
CA THR A 68 1.55 -7.28 -1.54
C THR A 68 1.59 -6.30 -2.70
N LEU A 69 2.41 -5.26 -2.56
CA LEU A 69 2.70 -4.27 -3.59
C LEU A 69 4.07 -4.55 -4.18
N LEU A 70 4.17 -4.63 -5.50
CA LEU A 70 5.39 -4.87 -6.24
C LEU A 70 5.66 -3.71 -7.20
N ALA A 71 6.86 -3.15 -7.14
CA ALA A 71 7.37 -2.25 -8.18
C ALA A 71 8.20 -3.07 -9.17
N ASP A 72 7.66 -3.26 -10.38
CA ASP A 72 8.30 -3.99 -11.47
C ASP A 72 8.94 -3.00 -12.46
N ASP A 73 10.26 -2.80 -12.29
CA ASP A 73 11.10 -1.95 -13.13
C ASP A 73 10.56 -0.51 -13.33
N MET A 74 9.85 0.02 -12.32
CA MET A 74 9.28 1.37 -12.38
C MET A 74 10.42 2.37 -12.56
N THR A 75 10.32 3.20 -13.59
CA THR A 75 11.29 4.24 -13.89
C THR A 75 10.61 5.59 -14.03
N LEU A 76 11.18 6.60 -13.37
CA LEU A 76 10.73 7.98 -13.39
C LEU A 76 11.88 8.87 -13.88
N SER A 77 11.61 9.75 -14.84
CA SER A 77 12.49 10.86 -15.19
C SER A 77 12.22 12.02 -14.24
N ILE A 78 13.25 12.44 -13.49
CA ILE A 78 13.16 13.55 -12.54
C ILE A 78 13.95 14.75 -13.06
N ALA A 79 13.29 15.90 -13.12
CA ALA A 79 13.89 17.18 -13.44
C ALA A 79 13.80 18.12 -12.22
N ILE A 80 14.95 18.54 -11.70
CA ILE A 80 15.07 19.53 -10.63
C ILE A 80 15.77 20.76 -11.22
N PRO A 81 15.36 22.00 -10.89
CA PRO A 81 16.06 23.20 -11.36
C PRO A 81 17.57 23.13 -11.09
N ASP A 82 18.37 23.53 -12.08
CA ASP A 82 19.84 23.57 -12.02
C ASP A 82 20.54 22.20 -11.84
N ILE A 83 19.80 21.08 -11.93
CA ILE A 83 20.35 19.72 -11.89
C ILE A 83 20.05 19.03 -13.23
N PRO A 84 21.02 18.30 -13.83
CA PRO A 84 20.74 17.47 -14.99
C PRO A 84 19.59 16.48 -14.72
N VAL A 85 18.77 16.23 -15.73
CA VAL A 85 17.69 15.24 -15.63
C VAL A 85 18.27 13.88 -15.24
N MET A 86 17.67 13.27 -14.23
CA MET A 86 18.09 11.99 -13.68
C MET A 86 16.98 10.96 -13.86
N SER A 87 17.36 9.71 -14.08
CA SER A 87 16.43 8.59 -14.15
C SER A 87 16.44 7.86 -12.81
N VAL A 88 15.30 7.83 -12.13
CA VAL A 88 15.10 7.10 -10.87
C VAL A 88 14.40 5.78 -11.19
N LYS A 89 15.06 4.67 -10.91
CA LYS A 89 14.50 3.32 -10.99
C LYS A 89 14.12 2.84 -9.60
N VAL A 90 12.92 2.31 -9.45
CA VAL A 90 12.40 1.74 -8.20
C VAL A 90 12.08 0.27 -8.41
N VAL A 91 12.60 -0.57 -7.51
CA VAL A 91 12.38 -2.02 -7.52
C VAL A 91 12.15 -2.52 -6.10
N GLY A 92 11.51 -3.68 -5.98
CA GLY A 92 11.25 -4.33 -4.70
C GLY A 92 9.76 -4.42 -4.40
N TYR A 93 9.41 -4.70 -3.16
CA TYR A 93 8.03 -4.87 -2.74
C TYR A 93 7.76 -4.27 -1.36
N SER A 94 6.48 -4.06 -1.06
CA SER A 94 5.99 -3.91 0.31
C SER A 94 4.84 -4.89 0.55
N ALA A 95 4.75 -5.44 1.75
CA ALA A 95 3.71 -6.37 2.12
C ALA A 95 3.22 -6.10 3.54
N GLY A 96 1.96 -6.41 3.79
CA GLY A 96 1.36 -6.23 5.10
C GLY A 96 -0.13 -6.50 5.09
N ARG A 97 -0.87 -5.73 5.88
CA ARG A 97 -2.30 -5.91 6.11
C ARG A 97 -3.07 -4.64 5.83
N ILE A 98 -4.24 -4.79 5.22
CA ILE A 98 -5.24 -3.75 5.05
C ILE A 98 -6.53 -4.17 5.74
N ASP A 99 -7.09 -3.27 6.53
CA ASP A 99 -8.44 -3.32 7.06
C ASP A 99 -9.22 -2.19 6.40
N ALA A 100 -10.29 -2.52 5.69
CA ALA A 100 -11.02 -1.61 4.83
C ALA A 100 -12.52 -1.94 4.82
N ALA A 101 -13.29 -1.15 5.57
CA ALA A 101 -14.73 -1.27 5.70
C ALA A 101 -15.37 0.12 5.83
N ASP A 102 -16.63 0.24 5.42
CA ASP A 102 -17.41 1.49 5.52
C ASP A 102 -16.68 2.70 4.90
N ASN A 103 -16.02 2.46 3.76
CA ASN A 103 -15.20 3.44 3.05
C ASN A 103 -14.00 4.01 3.83
N ALA A 104 -13.61 3.44 4.97
CA ALA A 104 -12.39 3.79 5.70
C ALA A 104 -11.37 2.66 5.57
N PHE A 105 -10.08 2.99 5.43
CA PHE A 105 -9.02 2.00 5.40
C PHE A 105 -7.90 2.31 6.39
N ILE A 106 -7.26 1.25 6.87
CA ILE A 106 -6.00 1.25 7.60
C ILE A 106 -5.11 0.21 6.95
N ALA A 107 -3.98 0.64 6.40
CA ALA A 107 -2.96 -0.23 5.84
C ALA A 107 -1.69 -0.15 6.70
N ALA A 108 -1.23 -1.29 7.17
CA ALA A 108 0.02 -1.46 7.90
C ALA A 108 0.97 -2.32 7.08
N VAL A 109 2.24 -1.94 7.05
CA VAL A 109 3.30 -2.67 6.34
C VAL A 109 4.17 -3.41 7.34
N ASP A 110 4.30 -4.72 7.13
CA ASP A 110 5.12 -5.60 7.96
C ASP A 110 6.50 -5.85 7.33
N ASP A 111 6.59 -5.78 6.00
CA ASP A 111 7.81 -6.05 5.23
C ASP A 111 7.95 -5.05 4.08
N TYR A 112 9.16 -4.49 3.92
CA TYR A 112 9.43 -3.40 2.98
C TYR A 112 10.85 -3.52 2.43
N THR A 113 10.95 -3.65 1.11
CA THR A 113 12.23 -3.81 0.39
C THR A 113 12.36 -2.89 -0.81
N LEU A 114 11.45 -1.92 -0.98
CA LEU A 114 11.53 -0.98 -2.09
C LEU A 114 12.79 -0.13 -1.97
N VAL A 115 13.58 -0.11 -3.05
CA VAL A 115 14.79 0.68 -3.17
C VAL A 115 14.70 1.51 -4.44
N GLY A 116 14.92 2.82 -4.29
CA GLY A 116 15.14 3.71 -5.41
C GLY A 116 16.61 3.73 -5.76
N SER A 117 16.93 3.88 -7.03
CA SER A 117 18.29 4.10 -7.51
C SER A 117 18.27 5.14 -8.61
N ALA A 118 19.25 6.02 -8.65
CA ALA A 118 19.37 7.03 -9.68
C ALA A 118 20.79 7.07 -10.24
N ASP A 119 20.91 7.27 -11.55
CA ASP A 119 22.18 7.62 -12.18
C ASP A 119 22.35 9.14 -12.15
N VAL A 120 23.36 9.61 -11.42
CA VAL A 120 23.76 11.01 -11.38
C VAL A 120 25.22 11.09 -11.78
N LEU A 121 25.46 11.68 -12.96
CA LEU A 121 26.80 11.90 -13.51
C LEU A 121 27.63 10.61 -13.68
N GLY A 122 26.98 9.48 -13.98
CA GLY A 122 27.63 8.18 -14.18
C GLY A 122 27.90 7.42 -12.89
N GLN A 123 27.33 7.86 -11.77
CA GLN A 123 27.34 7.13 -10.49
C GLN A 123 25.92 6.74 -10.12
N THR A 124 25.74 5.46 -9.79
CA THR A 124 24.49 4.96 -9.21
C THR A 124 24.43 5.35 -7.74
N MET A 125 23.43 6.13 -7.36
CA MET A 125 23.11 6.44 -5.98
C MET A 125 21.84 5.70 -5.58
N GLU A 126 21.87 4.98 -4.47
CA GLU A 126 20.67 4.42 -3.86
C GLU A 126 19.92 5.50 -3.08
N ILE A 127 18.61 5.53 -3.25
CA ILE A 127 17.65 6.36 -2.54
C ILE A 127 16.91 5.42 -1.60
N PRO A 128 17.28 5.38 -0.31
CA PRO A 128 16.60 4.51 0.64
C PRO A 128 15.17 5.01 0.84
N PHE A 129 14.21 4.13 0.64
CA PHE A 129 12.84 4.30 1.09
C PHE A 129 12.63 3.46 2.33
N ASP A 130 11.81 3.94 3.26
CA ASP A 130 11.26 3.13 4.35
C ASP A 130 9.75 3.18 4.32
N SER A 131 9.08 2.33 5.10
CA SER A 131 7.62 2.33 5.16
C SER A 131 7.02 3.64 5.70
N ALA A 132 7.80 4.50 6.36
CA ALA A 132 7.30 5.78 6.87
C ALA A 132 7.23 6.85 5.77
N THR A 133 8.13 6.78 4.77
CA THR A 133 8.34 7.84 3.78
C THR A 133 8.15 7.39 2.33
N GLY A 134 8.27 6.09 2.08
CA GLY A 134 8.25 5.49 0.76
C GLY A 134 6.85 5.09 0.31
N MET A 135 6.67 5.06 -1.01
CA MET A 135 5.48 4.52 -1.67
C MET A 135 5.17 3.11 -1.15
N GLY A 136 3.89 2.82 -0.92
CA GLY A 136 3.46 1.51 -0.42
C GLY A 136 3.76 1.29 1.06
N GLY A 137 4.09 2.34 1.81
CA GLY A 137 4.40 2.35 3.24
C GLY A 137 3.20 2.13 4.17
N GLY A 138 2.00 2.00 3.63
CA GLY A 138 0.76 1.94 4.39
C GLY A 138 0.04 3.29 4.43
N GLY A 139 -0.89 3.44 5.36
CA GLY A 139 -1.64 4.69 5.50
C GLY A 139 -2.98 4.48 6.17
N ILE A 140 -3.60 5.59 6.55
CA ILE A 140 -4.98 5.62 7.04
C ILE A 140 -5.72 6.65 6.20
N GLY A 141 -6.95 6.32 5.83
CA GLY A 141 -7.69 7.17 4.92
C GLY A 141 -9.09 6.70 4.64
N TRP A 142 -9.64 7.29 3.60
CA TRP A 142 -10.88 6.87 2.98
C TRP A 142 -10.57 6.13 1.68
N PHE A 143 -11.40 5.15 1.34
CA PHE A 143 -11.30 4.46 0.07
C PHE A 143 -12.62 4.43 -0.69
N GLU A 144 -12.48 4.30 -2.00
CA GLU A 144 -13.55 4.06 -2.93
C GLU A 144 -13.13 2.90 -3.83
N CYS A 145 -14.02 1.93 -4.02
CA CYS A 145 -13.77 0.79 -4.88
C CYS A 145 -14.96 0.56 -5.82
N THR A 146 -14.66 0.13 -7.03
CA THR A 146 -15.62 -0.44 -7.97
C THR A 146 -15.05 -1.77 -8.48
N ALA A 147 -15.69 -2.38 -9.47
CA ALA A 147 -15.13 -3.57 -10.13
C ALA A 147 -13.78 -3.29 -10.81
N ASP A 148 -13.57 -2.05 -11.29
CA ASP A 148 -12.46 -1.71 -12.17
C ASP A 148 -11.51 -0.66 -11.59
N THR A 149 -11.92 0.05 -10.54
CA THR A 149 -11.14 1.16 -9.95
C THR A 149 -11.03 1.01 -8.43
N LEU A 150 -9.86 1.34 -7.89
CA LEU A 150 -9.64 1.47 -6.47
C LEU A 150 -8.96 2.82 -6.22
N ARG A 151 -9.45 3.56 -5.21
CA ARG A 151 -8.96 4.87 -4.85
C ARG A 151 -8.72 4.96 -3.35
N PHE A 152 -7.54 5.46 -2.94
CA PHE A 152 -7.21 5.77 -1.56
C PHE A 152 -6.96 7.27 -1.39
N GLU A 153 -7.66 7.91 -0.47
CA GLU A 153 -7.47 9.32 -0.13
C GLU A 153 -7.08 9.45 1.34
N ALA A 154 -6.16 10.35 1.67
CA ALA A 154 -5.82 10.63 3.05
C ALA A 154 -7.01 11.28 3.79
N THR A 155 -7.23 10.94 5.05
CA THR A 155 -8.21 11.66 5.88
C THR A 155 -7.68 13.06 6.15
N ALA A 156 -8.37 14.09 5.65
CA ALA A 156 -8.03 15.49 5.97
C ALA A 156 -8.33 15.76 7.45
N GLY A 157 -7.35 15.55 8.33
CA GLY A 157 -7.60 15.52 9.77
C GLY A 157 -6.40 15.77 10.69
N GLY A 158 -5.31 16.35 10.21
CA GLY A 158 -4.21 16.82 11.07
C GLY A 158 -3.37 15.73 11.76
N GLU A 159 -3.54 14.45 11.42
CA GLU A 159 -2.64 13.37 11.85
C GLU A 159 -1.46 13.19 10.89
N VAL A 160 -0.32 12.85 11.49
CA VAL A 160 1.03 12.87 10.91
C VAL A 160 1.34 11.59 10.11
N ASN A 161 0.36 10.73 9.83
CA ASN A 161 0.60 9.55 9.00
C ASN A 161 0.06 9.78 7.58
N PRO A 162 0.87 10.35 6.67
CA PRO A 162 0.43 10.56 5.29
C PRO A 162 0.06 9.22 4.66
N ASN A 163 -1.02 9.19 3.90
CA ASN A 163 -1.31 8.03 3.04
C ASN A 163 -0.14 7.85 2.07
N GLN A 164 0.62 6.75 2.22
CA GLN A 164 1.72 6.40 1.34
C GLN A 164 1.29 5.43 0.22
N MET A 165 0.01 5.06 0.18
CA MET A 165 -0.54 4.33 -0.96
C MET A 165 -0.72 5.30 -2.14
N PRO A 166 -0.28 4.92 -3.36
CA PRO A 166 -0.75 5.57 -4.57
C PRO A 166 -2.27 5.76 -4.53
N ARG A 167 -2.74 6.92 -4.98
CA ARG A 167 -4.15 7.27 -4.82
C ARG A 167 -5.01 6.47 -5.79
N LEU A 168 -4.72 6.47 -7.08
CA LEU A 168 -5.54 5.82 -8.10
C LEU A 168 -4.96 4.47 -8.57
N TRP A 169 -5.86 3.51 -8.70
CA TRP A 169 -5.58 2.17 -9.17
C TRP A 169 -6.65 1.68 -10.15
N HIS A 170 -6.25 0.84 -11.08
CA HIS A 170 -7.14 0.13 -11.99
C HIS A 170 -6.93 -1.38 -11.91
N ARG A 171 -7.96 -2.14 -12.23
CA ARG A 171 -7.88 -3.61 -12.26
C ARG A 171 -6.87 -4.06 -13.32
N ARG A 172 -6.04 -5.05 -13.00
CA ARG A 172 -5.22 -5.75 -13.99
C ARG A 172 -6.08 -6.59 -14.94
#